data_AF-A0A7W1CN55-F1
#
_entry.id   AF-A0A7W1CN55-F1
#
_cell.length_a   1.000
_cell.length_b   1.000
_cell.length_c   1.000
_cell.angle_alpha   90.00
_cell.angle_beta   90.00
_cell.angle_gamma   90.00
#
_symmetry.space_group_name_H-M   'P 1'
#
loop_
_entity.id
_entity.type
_entity.pdbx_description
1 polymer ?
#
loop_
_entity_poly.entity_id
_entity_poly.type
_entity_poly.pdbx_seq_one_letter_code
_entity_poly.pdbx_strand_id
1 'polypeptide(L)'
;MARSGRAAAVVEGAVTAIAGGALAALCGTLLDLTVPFAVLGALNGAIGGWRGVYHWRSLSGPVAFVLDSTWGLPMTLGALVAHAVAATQRRRGGYVMELSRRRNRHVYVSGLRVRRGFLMTVGNVINGAGERVRTSDRRRRLVTDHEDVHVWQARWFGPLFPPLYLGWTAVGSAVGAVLWLLRGRSRKTPLGKFVETCSYYMNPFEWWAYSRDGFWPPTNKVEGVGWSMPVVQAFSATTRSAGRGRGGTSATPR
;
A
#
# COMPACT_ATOMS: atom_id res chain seq x y z
N MET A 1 -16.53 -16.28 -24.80
CA MET A 1 -15.39 -15.96 -23.90
C MET A 1 -15.77 -15.23 -22.60
N ALA A 2 -16.80 -14.37 -22.53
CA ALA A 2 -17.13 -13.65 -21.28
C ALA A 2 -17.71 -14.52 -20.14
N ARG A 3 -18.39 -15.63 -20.46
CA ARG A 3 -18.99 -16.54 -19.46
C ARG A 3 -17.96 -17.36 -18.67
N SER A 4 -16.90 -17.85 -19.32
CA SER A 4 -15.85 -18.63 -18.66
C SER A 4 -15.05 -17.80 -17.66
N GLY A 5 -14.81 -16.51 -17.95
CA GLY A 5 -14.13 -15.59 -17.03
C GLY A 5 -14.95 -15.28 -15.77
N ARG A 6 -16.29 -15.21 -15.87
CA ARG A 6 -17.16 -14.99 -14.70
C ARG A 6 -17.23 -16.23 -13.81
N ALA A 7 -17.38 -17.42 -14.40
CA ALA A 7 -17.41 -18.67 -13.64
C ALA A 7 -16.10 -18.85 -12.85
N ALA A 8 -14.95 -18.62 -13.49
CA ALA A 8 -13.65 -18.70 -12.81
C ALA A 8 -13.54 -17.69 -11.64
N ALA A 9 -14.02 -16.46 -11.81
CA ALA A 9 -14.00 -15.46 -10.75
C ALA A 9 -14.92 -15.83 -9.57
N VAL A 10 -16.08 -16.42 -9.83
CA VAL A 10 -17.00 -16.90 -8.78
C VAL A 10 -16.37 -18.06 -8.02
N VAL A 11 -15.80 -19.04 -8.73
CA VAL A 11 -15.11 -20.17 -8.11
C VAL A 11 -13.93 -19.69 -7.27
N GLU A 12 -13.10 -18.80 -7.81
CA GLU A 12 -11.97 -18.24 -7.05
C GLU A 12 -12.45 -17.50 -5.81
N GLY A 13 -13.47 -16.65 -5.92
CA GLY A 13 -14.08 -15.95 -4.79
C GLY A 13 -14.60 -16.90 -3.70
N ALA A 14 -15.28 -17.98 -4.08
CA ALA A 14 -15.76 -18.98 -3.13
C ALA A 14 -14.61 -19.71 -2.43
N VAL A 15 -13.61 -20.16 -3.18
CA VAL A 15 -12.44 -20.87 -2.64
C VAL A 15 -11.66 -19.97 -1.68
N THR A 16 -11.38 -18.73 -2.04
CA THR A 16 -10.64 -17.79 -1.18
C THR A 16 -11.47 -17.36 0.02
N ALA A 17 -12.80 -17.28 -0.09
CA ALA A 17 -13.67 -17.01 1.06
C ALA A 17 -13.62 -18.15 2.08
N ILE A 18 -13.77 -19.41 1.62
CA ILE A 18 -13.71 -20.57 2.51
C ILE A 18 -12.34 -20.68 3.16
N ALA A 19 -11.27 -20.63 2.36
CA ALA A 19 -9.90 -20.75 2.87
C ALA A 19 -9.53 -19.57 3.80
N GLY A 20 -9.91 -18.35 3.44
CA GLY A 20 -9.63 -17.16 4.24
C GLY A 20 -10.38 -17.17 5.56
N GLY A 21 -11.65 -17.59 5.53
CA GLY A 21 -12.46 -17.78 6.73
C GLY A 21 -11.90 -18.86 7.65
N ALA A 22 -11.46 -20.00 7.11
CA ALA A 22 -10.85 -21.07 7.89
C ALA A 22 -9.54 -20.64 8.57
N LEU A 23 -8.64 -19.98 7.83
CA LEU A 23 -7.39 -19.45 8.38
C LEU A 23 -7.64 -18.42 9.48
N ALA A 24 -8.56 -17.48 9.25
CA ALA A 24 -8.88 -16.45 10.23
C ALA A 24 -9.57 -17.06 11.45
N ALA A 25 -10.49 -18.02 11.28
CA ALA A 25 -11.13 -18.75 12.36
C ALA A 25 -10.10 -19.40 13.28
N LEU A 26 -9.12 -20.12 12.71
CA LEU A 26 -8.04 -20.75 13.45
C LEU A 26 -7.27 -19.74 14.29
N CYS A 27 -6.90 -18.58 13.73
CA CYS A 27 -6.26 -17.52 14.51
C CYS A 27 -7.18 -16.94 15.60
N GLY A 28 -8.48 -16.81 15.32
CA GLY A 28 -9.48 -16.28 16.25
C GLY A 28 -9.77 -17.18 17.44
N THR A 29 -9.58 -18.50 17.31
CA THR A 29 -9.78 -19.45 18.43
C THR A 29 -8.89 -19.13 19.64
N LEU A 30 -7.69 -18.58 19.41
CA LEU A 30 -6.75 -18.21 20.48
C LEU A 30 -7.25 -17.05 21.35
N LEU A 31 -8.28 -16.33 20.90
CA LEU A 31 -8.81 -15.12 21.53
C LEU A 31 -10.32 -15.21 21.81
N ASP A 32 -10.93 -16.39 21.65
CA ASP A 32 -12.40 -16.59 21.69
C ASP A 32 -13.18 -15.71 20.68
N LEU A 33 -12.54 -15.39 19.55
CA LEU A 33 -13.06 -14.55 18.47
C LEU A 33 -13.19 -15.31 17.14
N THR A 34 -13.36 -16.64 17.21
CA THR A 34 -13.43 -17.53 16.04
C THR A 34 -14.41 -17.05 14.97
N VAL A 35 -15.66 -16.76 15.34
CA VAL A 35 -16.71 -16.35 14.40
C VAL A 35 -16.42 -14.99 13.75
N PRO A 36 -16.17 -13.90 14.50
CA PRO A 36 -15.88 -12.62 13.85
C PRO A 36 -14.62 -12.67 12.98
N PHE A 37 -13.58 -13.41 13.38
CA PHE A 37 -12.40 -13.57 12.54
C PHE A 37 -12.71 -14.34 11.26
N ALA A 38 -13.45 -15.45 11.35
CA ALA A 38 -13.88 -16.23 10.20
C ALA A 38 -14.65 -15.37 9.19
N VAL A 39 -15.55 -14.50 9.68
CA VAL A 39 -16.32 -13.58 8.83
C VAL A 39 -15.40 -12.59 8.11
N LEU A 40 -14.44 -11.98 8.81
CA LEU A 40 -13.51 -11.03 8.21
C LEU A 40 -12.63 -11.69 7.13
N GLY A 41 -12.07 -12.87 7.44
CA GLY A 41 -11.27 -13.65 6.50
C GLY A 41 -12.09 -14.07 5.27
N ALA A 42 -13.33 -14.52 5.47
CA ALA A 42 -14.20 -14.94 4.39
C ALA A 42 -14.63 -13.78 3.48
N LEU A 43 -14.98 -12.62 4.06
CA LEU A 43 -15.37 -11.44 3.28
C LEU A 43 -14.21 -10.90 2.44
N ASN A 44 -13.02 -10.75 3.04
CA ASN A 44 -11.85 -10.31 2.30
C ASN A 44 -11.45 -11.34 1.23
N GLY A 45 -11.50 -12.63 1.58
CA GLY A 45 -11.30 -13.74 0.64
C GLY A 45 -12.25 -13.66 -0.55
N ALA A 46 -13.56 -13.53 -0.30
CA ALA A 46 -14.57 -13.40 -1.35
C ALA A 46 -14.32 -12.21 -2.28
N ILE A 47 -14.08 -11.01 -1.72
CA ILE A 47 -13.83 -9.79 -2.50
C ILE A 47 -12.54 -9.94 -3.30
N GLY A 48 -11.46 -10.41 -2.66
CA GLY A 48 -10.15 -10.60 -3.26
C GLY A 48 -10.16 -11.62 -4.40
N GLY A 49 -10.78 -12.78 -4.19
CA GLY A 49 -10.89 -13.85 -5.19
C GLY A 49 -11.83 -13.50 -6.34
N TRP A 50 -12.98 -12.89 -6.06
CA TRP A 50 -13.89 -12.42 -7.12
C TRP A 50 -13.25 -11.35 -8.01
N ARG A 51 -12.41 -10.48 -7.42
CA ARG A 51 -11.61 -9.49 -8.16
C ARG A 51 -10.31 -10.06 -8.74
N GLY A 52 -9.93 -11.28 -8.35
CA GLY A 52 -8.69 -11.95 -8.75
C GLY A 52 -7.43 -11.15 -8.39
N VAL A 53 -7.37 -10.56 -7.20
CA VAL A 53 -6.24 -9.67 -6.82
C VAL A 53 -4.97 -10.44 -6.48
N TYR A 54 -5.07 -11.64 -5.91
CA TYR A 54 -3.91 -12.43 -5.50
C TYR A 54 -3.14 -12.96 -6.70
N HIS A 55 -1.82 -12.75 -6.71
CA HIS A 55 -0.92 -13.17 -7.78
C HIS A 55 -0.47 -14.62 -7.58
N TRP A 56 -1.39 -15.57 -7.73
CA TRP A 56 -1.16 -17.00 -7.43
C TRP A 56 0.03 -17.65 -8.17
N ARG A 57 0.46 -17.09 -9.31
CA ARG A 57 1.60 -17.58 -10.09
C ARG A 57 2.96 -17.19 -9.50
N SER A 58 2.99 -16.46 -8.40
CA SER A 58 4.17 -16.01 -7.68
C SER A 58 3.96 -16.24 -6.19
N LEU A 59 5.05 -16.50 -5.45
CA LEU A 59 5.01 -16.64 -3.99
C LEU A 59 4.37 -15.44 -3.29
N SER A 60 4.43 -14.25 -3.90
CA SER A 60 3.77 -13.05 -3.37
C SER A 60 2.25 -13.20 -3.21
N GLY A 61 1.57 -13.99 -4.05
CA GLY A 61 0.12 -14.20 -3.97
C GLY A 61 -0.30 -14.98 -2.72
N PRO A 62 0.18 -16.23 -2.55
CA PRO A 62 -0.10 -17.02 -1.36
C PRO A 62 0.32 -16.32 -0.06
N VAL A 63 1.51 -15.70 -0.03
CA VAL A 63 1.96 -14.95 1.15
C VAL A 63 1.02 -13.80 1.49
N ALA A 64 0.62 -12.99 0.49
CA ALA A 64 -0.34 -11.92 0.69
C ALA A 64 -1.68 -12.44 1.23
N PHE A 65 -2.18 -13.55 0.68
CA PHE A 65 -3.45 -14.14 1.10
C PHE A 65 -3.40 -14.66 2.55
N VAL A 66 -2.33 -15.37 2.92
CA VAL A 66 -2.15 -15.88 4.28
C VAL A 66 -2.05 -14.73 5.26
N LEU A 67 -1.24 -13.71 4.97
CA LEU A 67 -1.10 -12.54 5.85
C LEU A 67 -2.43 -11.77 6.00
N ASP A 68 -3.16 -11.54 4.91
CA ASP A 68 -4.48 -10.87 4.94
C ASP A 68 -5.51 -11.65 5.77
N SER A 69 -5.34 -12.98 5.90
CA SER A 69 -6.27 -13.88 6.60
C SER A 69 -5.82 -14.32 8.00
N THR A 70 -4.67 -13.85 8.48
CA THR A 70 -4.09 -14.26 9.78
C THR A 70 -3.59 -13.05 10.56
N TRP A 71 -2.28 -12.80 10.56
CA TRP A 71 -1.63 -11.70 11.26
C TRP A 71 -2.14 -10.32 10.85
N GLY A 72 -2.36 -10.11 9.55
CA GLY A 72 -2.82 -8.83 8.99
C GLY A 72 -4.31 -8.56 9.18
N LEU A 73 -5.06 -9.42 9.88
CA LEU A 73 -6.52 -9.34 9.93
C LEU A 73 -7.07 -7.98 10.44
N PRO A 74 -6.46 -7.30 11.44
CA PRO A 74 -6.90 -5.95 11.81
C PRO A 74 -6.75 -4.93 10.68
N MET A 75 -5.72 -5.07 9.85
CA MET A 75 -5.55 -4.23 8.66
C MET A 75 -6.57 -4.59 7.57
N THR A 76 -6.89 -5.88 7.44
CA THR A 76 -7.95 -6.39 6.57
C THR A 76 -9.33 -5.86 6.97
N LEU A 77 -9.63 -5.75 8.27
CA LEU A 77 -10.84 -5.08 8.75
C LEU A 77 -10.91 -3.63 8.23
N GLY A 78 -9.81 -2.88 8.35
CA GLY A 78 -9.71 -1.53 7.78
C GLY A 78 -9.94 -1.51 6.25
N ALA A 79 -9.39 -2.48 5.53
CA ALA A 79 -9.61 -2.66 4.10
C ALA A 79 -11.09 -2.93 3.77
N LEU A 80 -11.79 -3.75 4.55
CA LEU A 80 -13.23 -4.01 4.39
C LEU A 80 -14.06 -2.74 4.61
N VAL A 81 -13.70 -1.91 5.59
CA VAL A 81 -14.31 -0.58 5.76
C VAL A 81 -14.06 0.31 4.54
N ALA A 82 -12.83 0.32 4.01
CA ALA A 82 -12.52 1.08 2.79
C ALA A 82 -13.32 0.58 1.58
N HIS A 83 -13.52 -0.74 1.45
CA HIS A 83 -14.40 -1.32 0.44
C HIS A 83 -15.85 -0.87 0.59
N ALA A 84 -16.39 -0.88 1.82
CA ALA A 84 -17.75 -0.42 2.10
C ALA A 84 -17.93 1.05 1.74
N VAL A 85 -16.99 1.92 2.13
CA VAL A 85 -16.98 3.35 1.76
C VAL A 85 -16.90 3.52 0.23
N ALA A 86 -16.07 2.75 -0.46
CA ALA A 86 -16.01 2.82 -1.91
C ALA A 86 -17.33 2.36 -2.56
N ALA A 87 -17.99 1.34 -2.01
CA ALA A 87 -19.24 0.80 -2.54
C ALA A 87 -20.41 1.79 -2.49
N THR A 88 -20.45 2.68 -1.50
CA THR A 88 -21.49 3.73 -1.37
C THR A 88 -21.25 4.94 -2.28
N GLN A 89 -20.07 5.08 -2.88
CA GLN A 89 -19.73 6.19 -3.76
C GLN A 89 -20.18 5.97 -5.21
N ARG A 90 -20.35 7.07 -5.97
CA ARG A 90 -20.60 7.01 -7.42
C ARG A 90 -19.59 6.11 -8.14
N ARG A 91 -20.08 5.30 -9.07
CA ARG A 91 -19.28 4.29 -9.81
C ARG A 91 -18.51 3.34 -8.87
N ARG A 92 -19.00 3.10 -7.66
CA ARG A 92 -18.40 2.24 -6.63
C ARG A 92 -16.93 2.62 -6.36
N GLY A 93 -16.68 3.92 -6.21
CA GLY A 93 -15.35 4.48 -5.97
C GLY A 93 -14.40 4.44 -7.18
N GLY A 94 -14.87 3.96 -8.34
CA GLY A 94 -14.07 3.87 -9.57
C GLY A 94 -12.92 2.88 -9.44
N TYR A 95 -13.23 1.62 -9.11
CA TYR A 95 -12.24 0.53 -9.03
C TYR A 95 -11.37 0.44 -10.28
N VAL A 96 -10.05 0.29 -10.11
CA VAL A 96 -9.05 0.27 -11.18
C VAL A 96 -8.54 -1.17 -11.36
N MET A 97 -9.15 -1.90 -12.28
CA MET A 97 -8.88 -3.32 -12.48
C MET A 97 -7.43 -3.58 -12.91
N GLU A 98 -6.89 -2.71 -13.78
CA GLU A 98 -5.55 -2.85 -14.36
C GLU A 98 -4.43 -2.78 -13.31
N LEU A 99 -4.68 -2.11 -12.18
CA LEU A 99 -3.73 -1.96 -11.09
C LEU A 99 -3.99 -2.89 -9.90
N SER A 100 -5.09 -3.66 -9.95
CA SER A 100 -5.52 -4.52 -8.85
C SER A 100 -5.39 -6.01 -9.18
N ARG A 101 -5.79 -6.41 -10.39
CA ARG A 101 -5.86 -7.83 -10.77
C ARG A 101 -4.47 -8.46 -10.81
N ARG A 102 -4.28 -9.55 -10.05
CA ARG A 102 -2.99 -10.23 -9.86
C ARG A 102 -1.87 -9.30 -9.38
N ARG A 103 -2.20 -8.29 -8.55
CA ARG A 103 -1.26 -7.33 -7.96
C ARG A 103 -1.26 -7.32 -6.43
N ASN A 104 -1.94 -8.27 -5.79
CA ASN A 104 -2.06 -8.40 -4.34
C ASN A 104 -2.63 -7.14 -3.66
N ARG A 105 -3.44 -6.35 -4.35
CA ARG A 105 -4.03 -5.11 -3.82
C ARG A 105 -5.30 -4.72 -4.57
N HIS A 106 -6.08 -3.86 -3.95
CA HIS A 106 -7.24 -3.19 -4.52
C HIS A 106 -6.93 -1.72 -4.74
N VAL A 107 -7.34 -1.15 -5.88
CA VAL A 107 -7.11 0.26 -6.17
C VAL A 107 -8.41 0.94 -6.55
N TYR A 108 -8.73 2.05 -5.90
CA TYR A 108 -9.87 2.91 -6.20
C TYR A 108 -9.41 4.29 -6.63
N VAL A 109 -10.05 4.85 -7.67
CA VAL A 109 -9.91 6.26 -8.04
C VAL A 109 -10.30 7.17 -6.87
N SER A 110 -11.43 6.86 -6.24
CA SER A 110 -11.94 7.50 -5.02
C SER A 110 -11.83 6.51 -3.87
N GLY A 111 -12.87 6.31 -3.06
CA GLY A 111 -12.82 5.51 -1.84
C GLY A 111 -12.62 6.37 -0.59
N LEU A 112 -12.03 5.81 0.45
CA LEU A 112 -11.73 6.51 1.70
C LEU A 112 -10.64 7.57 1.46
N ARG A 113 -10.94 8.85 1.72
CA ARG A 113 -10.00 9.96 1.49
C ARG A 113 -10.04 10.92 2.67
N VAL A 114 -8.87 11.23 3.23
CA VAL A 114 -8.72 12.27 4.26
C VAL A 114 -8.66 13.66 3.62
N ARG A 115 -7.98 13.79 2.47
CA ARG A 115 -7.85 15.05 1.71
C ARG A 115 -7.84 14.83 0.20
N ARG A 116 -8.29 15.82 -0.57
CA ARG A 116 -8.29 15.75 -2.04
C ARG A 116 -6.85 15.63 -2.58
N GLY A 117 -6.62 14.71 -3.50
CA GLY A 117 -5.33 14.52 -4.19
C GLY A 117 -4.34 13.58 -3.50
N PHE A 118 -4.59 13.22 -2.24
CA PHE A 118 -3.78 12.28 -1.48
C PHE A 118 -4.25 10.85 -1.67
N LEU A 119 -3.30 9.91 -1.79
CA LEU A 119 -3.61 8.49 -1.75
C LEU A 119 -3.57 8.03 -0.29
N MET A 120 -4.32 7.00 0.02
CA MET A 120 -4.30 6.40 1.33
C MET A 120 -4.41 4.90 1.19
N THR A 121 -3.43 4.19 1.71
CA THR A 121 -3.44 2.74 1.83
C THR A 121 -4.02 2.32 3.18
N VAL A 122 -5.02 1.44 3.15
CA VAL A 122 -5.60 0.80 4.33
C VAL A 122 -5.63 -0.70 4.09
N GLY A 123 -4.78 -1.43 4.80
CA GLY A 123 -4.57 -2.86 4.55
C GLY A 123 -4.14 -3.10 3.10
N ASN A 124 -4.91 -3.90 2.38
CA ASN A 124 -4.67 -4.22 0.98
C ASN A 124 -5.40 -3.28 -0.02
N VAL A 125 -6.00 -2.18 0.45
CA VAL A 125 -6.78 -1.24 -0.38
C VAL A 125 -6.09 0.13 -0.48
N ILE A 126 -5.82 0.55 -1.71
CA ILE A 126 -5.32 1.88 -2.07
C ILE A 126 -6.50 2.73 -2.51
N ASN A 127 -6.72 3.84 -1.81
CA ASN A 127 -7.79 4.79 -2.06
C ASN A 127 -7.23 6.10 -2.61
N GLY A 128 -8.08 6.87 -3.29
CA GLY A 128 -7.72 8.22 -3.74
C GLY A 128 -6.71 8.26 -4.89
N ALA A 129 -6.58 7.18 -5.67
CA ALA A 129 -5.66 7.14 -6.80
C ALA A 129 -5.93 8.25 -7.83
N GLY A 130 -7.16 8.76 -7.90
CA GLY A 130 -7.57 9.85 -8.78
C GLY A 130 -7.63 9.45 -10.25
N GLU A 131 -8.41 10.19 -11.04
CA GLU A 131 -8.70 9.81 -12.43
C GLU A 131 -7.43 9.75 -13.31
N ARG A 132 -6.45 10.61 -12.97
CA ARG A 132 -5.13 10.66 -13.62
C ARG A 132 -4.34 9.36 -13.49
N VAL A 133 -4.69 8.42 -12.61
CA VAL A 133 -4.03 7.10 -12.53
C VAL A 133 -4.19 6.28 -13.82
N ARG A 134 -5.18 6.61 -14.65
CA ARG A 134 -5.39 5.91 -15.93
C ARG A 134 -4.46 6.40 -17.04
N THR A 135 -4.00 7.65 -16.96
CA THR A 135 -3.26 8.32 -18.05
C THR A 135 -1.87 8.80 -17.66
N SER A 136 -1.59 9.01 -16.37
CA SER A 136 -0.32 9.53 -15.88
C SER A 136 0.57 8.42 -15.34
N ASP A 137 1.68 8.17 -16.02
CA ASP A 137 2.70 7.22 -15.55
C ASP A 137 3.23 7.57 -14.16
N ARG A 138 3.38 8.86 -13.87
CA ARG A 138 3.79 9.32 -12.53
C ARG A 138 2.77 8.89 -11.46
N ARG A 139 1.48 9.08 -11.73
CA ARG A 139 0.43 8.71 -10.76
C ARG A 139 0.33 7.18 -10.62
N ARG A 140 0.57 6.44 -11.71
CA ARG A 140 0.65 4.97 -11.69
C ARG A 140 1.83 4.47 -10.88
N ARG A 141 3.02 5.08 -11.03
CA ARG A 141 4.21 4.79 -10.21
C ARG A 141 3.97 5.05 -8.74
N LEU A 142 3.31 6.16 -8.39
CA LEU A 142 2.92 6.40 -6.99
C LEU A 142 2.06 5.24 -6.43
N VAL A 143 1.12 4.70 -7.19
CA VAL A 143 0.35 3.51 -6.74
C VAL A 143 1.20 2.25 -6.67
N THR A 144 2.06 2.03 -7.67
CA THR A 144 2.77 0.75 -7.87
C THR A 144 4.05 0.61 -7.06
N ASP A 145 4.72 1.73 -6.77
CA ASP A 145 6.05 1.76 -6.18
C ASP A 145 6.06 2.40 -4.78
N HIS A 146 5.06 3.22 -4.43
CA HIS A 146 4.91 3.85 -3.11
C HIS A 146 3.80 3.19 -2.30
N GLU A 147 2.55 3.28 -2.75
CA GLU A 147 1.41 2.74 -2.01
C GLU A 147 1.45 1.21 -1.89
N ASP A 148 2.01 0.50 -2.87
CA ASP A 148 2.23 -0.94 -2.77
C ASP A 148 3.18 -1.30 -1.61
N VAL A 149 4.15 -0.44 -1.31
CA VAL A 149 5.03 -0.63 -0.15
C VAL A 149 4.21 -0.52 1.14
N HIS A 150 3.28 0.43 1.24
CA HIS A 150 2.38 0.52 2.39
C HIS A 150 1.45 -0.70 2.51
N VAL A 151 1.00 -1.27 1.40
CA VAL A 151 0.22 -2.52 1.42
C VAL A 151 1.04 -3.65 2.04
N TRP A 152 2.31 -3.78 1.64
CA TRP A 152 3.21 -4.78 2.22
C TRP A 152 3.59 -4.46 3.66
N GLN A 153 3.80 -3.20 4.03
CA GLN A 153 4.02 -2.82 5.42
C GLN A 153 2.82 -3.19 6.30
N ALA A 154 1.59 -2.91 5.85
CA ALA A 154 0.39 -3.31 6.56
C ALA A 154 0.32 -4.84 6.78
N ARG A 155 0.78 -5.64 5.81
CA ARG A 155 0.86 -7.10 5.95
C ARG A 155 1.96 -7.58 6.89
N TRP A 156 3.17 -7.05 6.76
CA TRP A 156 4.32 -7.49 7.56
C TRP A 156 4.20 -7.09 9.01
N PHE A 157 3.79 -5.85 9.27
CA PHE A 157 3.66 -5.31 10.62
C PHE A 157 2.29 -5.59 11.23
N GLY A 158 1.28 -5.91 10.40
CA GLY A 158 -0.04 -6.35 10.86
C GLY A 158 -0.65 -5.36 11.87
N PRO A 159 -1.06 -5.80 13.07
CA PRO A 159 -1.65 -4.94 14.09
C PRO A 159 -0.68 -3.87 14.63
N LEU A 160 0.63 -4.08 14.49
CA LEU A 160 1.65 -3.13 14.95
C LEU A 160 1.83 -1.95 13.99
N PHE A 161 1.34 -2.04 12.75
CA PHE A 161 1.56 -0.99 11.76
C PHE A 161 0.98 0.38 12.18
N PRO A 162 -0.33 0.49 12.54
CA PRO A 162 -0.89 1.76 12.99
C PRO A 162 -0.20 2.36 14.23
N PRO A 163 0.01 1.64 15.35
CA PRO A 163 0.64 2.24 16.52
C PRO A 163 2.09 2.64 16.28
N LEU A 164 2.86 1.90 15.48
CA LEU A 164 4.23 2.30 15.13
C LEU A 164 4.23 3.57 14.27
N TYR A 165 3.36 3.64 13.27
CA TYR A 165 3.26 4.80 12.40
C TYR A 165 2.79 6.04 13.17
N LEU A 166 1.73 5.91 13.98
CA LEU A 166 1.18 7.01 14.77
C LEU A 166 2.11 7.42 15.92
N GLY A 167 2.77 6.45 16.56
CA GLY A 167 3.78 6.70 17.59
C GLY A 167 4.94 7.53 17.05
N TRP A 168 5.44 7.19 15.86
CA TRP A 168 6.42 8.03 15.17
C TRP A 168 5.85 9.40 14.85
N THR A 169 4.61 9.47 14.36
CA THR A 169 3.96 10.75 14.02
C THR A 169 3.90 11.68 15.23
N ALA A 170 3.58 11.16 16.42
CA ALA A 170 3.55 11.93 17.66
C ALA A 170 4.96 12.41 18.08
N VAL A 171 5.93 11.51 18.14
CA VAL A 171 7.32 11.82 18.52
C VAL A 171 7.93 12.81 17.52
N GLY A 172 7.79 12.54 16.23
CA GLY A 172 8.28 13.39 15.14
C GLY A 172 7.63 14.77 15.15
N SER A 173 6.35 14.88 15.54
CA SER A 173 5.70 16.19 15.68
C SER A 173 6.33 17.02 16.80
N ALA A 174 6.59 16.41 17.96
CA ALA A 174 7.28 17.07 19.07
C ALA A 174 8.70 17.49 18.68
N VAL A 175 9.46 16.59 18.05
CA VAL A 175 10.81 16.88 17.55
C VAL A 175 10.80 18.01 16.52
N GLY A 176 9.86 18.00 15.58
CA GLY A 176 9.71 19.03 14.56
C GLY A 176 9.42 20.41 15.18
N ALA A 177 8.58 20.46 16.22
CA ALA A 177 8.32 21.69 16.96
C ALA A 177 9.57 22.24 17.66
N VAL A 178 10.34 21.36 18.32
CA VAL A 178 11.62 21.74 18.96
C VAL A 178 12.62 22.24 17.92
N LEU A 179 12.80 21.53 16.81
CA LEU A 179 13.72 21.94 15.73
C LEU A 179 13.32 23.27 15.11
N TRP A 180 12.03 23.54 14.98
CA TRP A 180 11.54 24.83 14.52
C TRP A 180 11.89 25.96 15.51
N LEU A 181 11.75 25.74 16.81
CA LEU A 181 12.16 26.71 17.84
C LEU A 181 13.66 27.00 17.78
N LEU A 182 14.49 25.96 17.60
CA LEU A 182 15.94 26.09 17.60
C LEU A 182 16.53 26.66 16.29
N ARG A 183 15.93 26.33 15.13
CA ARG A 183 16.51 26.62 13.80
C ARG A 183 15.54 27.29 12.83
N GLY A 184 14.24 27.01 12.97
CA GLY A 184 13.21 27.40 12.01
C GLY A 184 12.85 28.89 12.07
N ARG A 185 12.86 29.49 13.25
CA ARG A 185 12.59 30.94 13.44
C ARG A 185 13.54 31.82 12.63
N SER A 186 14.83 31.50 12.63
CA SER A 186 15.85 32.26 11.90
C SER A 186 15.78 32.07 10.38
N ARG A 187 15.17 30.97 9.90
CA ARG A 187 15.10 30.61 8.47
C ARG A 187 13.74 30.90 7.81
N LYS A 188 12.85 31.66 8.48
CA LYS A 188 11.48 32.00 8.02
C LYS A 188 10.66 30.78 7.52
N THR A 189 10.99 29.58 7.99
CA THR A 189 10.30 28.35 7.58
C THR A 189 9.13 28.10 8.53
N PRO A 190 7.91 27.82 8.04
CA PRO A 190 6.76 27.59 8.90
C PRO A 190 6.93 26.38 9.83
N LEU A 191 6.39 26.47 11.05
CA LEU A 191 6.36 25.38 12.03
C LEU A 191 5.80 24.09 11.43
N GLY A 192 4.68 24.20 10.71
CA GLY A 192 4.01 23.05 10.08
C GLY A 192 4.92 22.27 9.14
N LYS A 193 5.84 22.93 8.43
CA LYS A 193 6.78 22.26 7.51
C LYS A 193 7.84 21.44 8.25
N PHE A 194 8.30 21.92 9.41
CA PHE A 194 9.20 21.16 10.29
C PHE A 194 8.49 19.97 10.93
N VAL A 195 7.28 20.19 11.44
CA VAL A 195 6.43 19.13 12.00
C VAL A 195 6.19 18.05 10.95
N GLU A 196 5.70 18.40 9.76
CA GLU A 196 5.48 17.45 8.65
C GLU A 196 6.77 16.73 8.24
N THR A 197 7.90 17.44 8.19
CA THR A 197 9.20 16.82 7.89
C THR A 197 9.55 15.72 8.88
N CYS A 198 9.39 15.97 10.18
CA CYS A 198 9.82 15.03 11.20
C CYS A 198 8.78 13.92 11.45
N SER A 199 7.49 14.25 11.42
CA SER A 199 6.40 13.32 11.70
C SER A 199 6.03 12.44 10.51
N TYR A 200 6.15 12.96 9.28
CA TYR A 200 5.74 12.28 8.07
C TYR A 200 6.94 11.89 7.19
N TYR A 201 7.69 12.84 6.62
CA TYR A 201 8.77 12.51 5.66
C TYR A 201 9.94 11.71 6.26
N MET A 202 10.17 11.82 7.58
CA MET A 202 11.19 11.06 8.30
C MET A 202 10.66 9.77 8.92
N ASN A 203 9.35 9.53 8.87
CA ASN A 203 8.75 8.29 9.35
C ASN A 203 9.38 7.10 8.60
N PRO A 204 9.91 6.07 9.29
CA PRO A 204 10.57 4.94 8.63
C PRO A 204 9.72 4.28 7.54
N PHE A 205 8.40 4.25 7.72
CA PHE A 205 7.47 3.68 6.74
C PHE A 205 7.36 4.53 5.47
N GLU A 206 7.26 5.85 5.61
CA GLU A 206 7.25 6.80 4.49
C GLU A 206 8.62 6.88 3.81
N TRP A 207 9.70 6.91 4.60
CA TRP A 207 11.06 6.88 4.09
C TRP A 207 11.30 5.66 3.21
N TRP A 208 10.83 4.49 3.64
CA TRP A 208 10.89 3.27 2.82
C TRP A 208 10.08 3.41 1.53
N ALA A 209 8.84 3.89 1.60
CA ALA A 209 7.98 4.06 0.42
C ALA A 209 8.57 5.06 -0.60
N TYR A 210 9.03 6.23 -0.15
CA TYR A 210 9.72 7.21 -0.99
C TYR A 210 11.07 6.72 -1.53
N SER A 211 11.76 5.85 -0.80
CA SER A 211 12.99 5.24 -1.31
C SER A 211 12.70 4.30 -2.49
N ARG A 212 11.55 3.63 -2.49
CA ARG A 212 11.15 2.70 -3.56
C ARG A 212 10.55 3.37 -4.79
N ASP A 213 9.84 4.48 -4.63
CA ASP A 213 9.15 5.18 -5.72
C ASP A 213 10.06 6.07 -6.60
N GLY A 214 11.32 6.26 -6.18
CA GLY A 214 12.30 7.07 -6.89
C GLY A 214 12.09 8.58 -6.77
N PHE A 215 11.31 9.05 -5.79
CA PHE A 215 11.11 10.46 -5.45
C PHE A 215 11.85 10.85 -4.15
N TRP A 216 12.83 10.07 -3.71
CA TRP A 216 13.71 10.47 -2.62
C TRP A 216 14.79 11.47 -3.09
N PRO A 217 15.01 12.60 -2.38
CA PRO A 217 14.26 13.08 -1.22
C PRO A 217 12.92 13.75 -1.60
N PRO A 218 11.89 13.68 -0.74
CA PRO A 218 10.60 14.33 -0.99
C PRO A 218 10.75 15.85 -1.11
N THR A 219 10.09 16.45 -2.11
CA THR A 219 10.25 17.88 -2.45
C THR A 219 9.78 18.85 -1.36
N ASN A 220 8.85 18.43 -0.50
CA ASN A 220 8.27 19.28 0.53
C ASN A 220 9.02 19.21 1.88
N LYS A 221 10.03 18.34 1.98
CA LYS A 221 10.86 18.17 3.16
C LYS A 221 11.71 19.43 3.40
N VAL A 222 11.96 19.79 4.67
CA VAL A 222 12.91 20.86 5.02
C VAL A 222 14.33 20.41 4.65
N GLU A 223 15.03 21.24 3.89
CA GLU A 223 16.41 20.99 3.47
C GLU A 223 17.35 20.86 4.68
N GLY A 224 18.23 19.85 4.64
CA GLY A 224 19.20 19.58 5.70
C GLY A 224 18.62 18.97 6.99
N VAL A 225 17.34 18.56 7.00
CA VAL A 225 16.70 17.89 8.15
C VAL A 225 16.34 16.46 7.78
N GLY A 226 16.70 15.47 8.59
CA GLY A 226 16.31 14.07 8.43
C GLY A 226 17.27 13.23 7.58
N TRP A 227 16.80 12.07 7.11
CA TRP A 227 17.63 11.09 6.40
C TRP A 227 18.30 11.71 5.16
N SER A 228 19.57 11.41 4.93
CA SER A 228 20.33 11.91 3.77
C SER A 228 20.22 11.00 2.55
N MET A 229 20.06 9.69 2.78
CA MET A 229 20.09 8.65 1.76
C MET A 229 18.76 7.89 1.72
N PRO A 230 18.37 7.30 0.57
CA PRO A 230 17.27 6.34 0.55
C PRO A 230 17.68 5.06 1.31
N VAL A 231 16.74 4.39 1.97
CA VAL A 231 17.01 3.13 2.69
C VAL A 231 17.16 1.94 1.74
N VAL A 232 16.57 2.03 0.55
CA VAL A 232 16.59 0.99 -0.48
C VAL A 232 16.60 1.60 -1.88
N GLN A 233 17.04 0.82 -2.86
CA GLN A 233 17.02 1.24 -4.26
C GLN A 233 15.58 1.32 -4.81
N ALA A 234 15.31 2.34 -5.62
CA ALA A 234 14.04 2.51 -6.32
C ALA A 234 13.80 1.39 -7.36
N PHE A 235 12.55 0.96 -7.53
CA PHE A 235 12.20 -0.09 -8.49
C PHE A 235 12.57 0.29 -9.93
N SER A 236 12.42 1.58 -10.28
CA SER A 236 12.76 2.09 -11.61
C SER A 236 14.26 2.04 -11.95
N ALA A 237 15.13 1.94 -10.95
CA ALA A 237 16.58 1.80 -11.13
C ALA A 237 16.98 0.33 -11.35
N THR A 238 16.29 -0.60 -10.70
CA THR A 238 16.51 -2.05 -10.85
C THR A 238 16.16 -2.53 -12.26
N THR A 239 15.03 -2.08 -12.83
CA THR A 239 14.60 -2.46 -14.19
C THR A 239 15.57 -2.00 -15.28
N ARG A 240 16.18 -0.81 -15.14
CA ARG A 240 17.17 -0.30 -16.09
C ARG A 240 18.48 -1.09 -16.07
N SER A 241 18.87 -1.59 -14.90
CA SER A 241 20.07 -2.42 -14.75
C SER A 241 19.89 -3.79 -15.38
N ALA A 242 18.70 -4.39 -15.25
CA ALA A 242 18.37 -5.68 -15.87
C ALA A 242 18.29 -5.61 -17.41
N GLY A 243 17.91 -4.46 -17.99
CA GLY A 243 17.82 -4.27 -19.44
C GLY A 243 19.18 -4.09 -20.14
N ARG A 244 20.17 -3.47 -19.46
CA ARG A 244 21.52 -3.26 -20.03
C ARG A 244 22.36 -4.55 -20.10
N GLY A 245 22.06 -5.56 -19.28
CA GLY A 245 22.78 -6.84 -19.28
C GLY A 245 22.44 -7.80 -20.44
N ARG A 246 21.46 -7.48 -21.29
CA ARG A 246 21.01 -8.36 -22.39
C ARG A 246 21.30 -7.85 -23.82
N GLY A 247 21.99 -6.72 -23.98
CA GLY A 247 22.15 -6.05 -25.28
C GLY A 247 23.58 -5.91 -25.81
N GLY A 248 24.56 -6.66 -25.28
CA GLY A 248 25.99 -6.37 -25.49
C GLY A 248 26.80 -7.47 -26.15
N THR A 249 26.35 -8.05 -27.28
CA THR A 249 27.24 -8.76 -28.22
C THR A 249 26.77 -8.53 -29.65
N SER A 250 27.18 -7.41 -30.26
CA SER A 250 27.22 -7.29 -31.72
C SER A 250 28.69 -7.18 -32.14
N ALA A 251 29.17 -8.26 -32.73
CA ALA A 251 30.49 -8.39 -33.32
C ALA A 251 30.74 -7.31 -34.39
N THR A 252 31.94 -6.75 -34.38
CA THR A 252 32.52 -6.07 -35.53
C THR A 252 33.04 -7.14 -36.51
N PRO A 253 32.59 -7.17 -37.78
CA PRO A 253 33.28 -7.96 -38.78
C PRO A 253 34.54 -7.22 -39.23
N ARG A 254 35.63 -7.98 -39.37
CA ARG A 254 36.85 -7.58 -40.10
C ARG A 254 36.65 -7.78 -41.58
#